data_AF-A0A482VJV3-F1
#
_entry.id   AF-A0A482VJV3-F1
#
_cell.length_a   1.000
_cell.length_b   1.000
_cell.length_c   1.000
_cell.angle_alpha   90.00
_cell.angle_beta   90.00
_cell.angle_gamma   90.00
#
_symmetry.space_group_name_H-M   'P 1'
#
loop_
_entity.id
_entity.type
_entity.pdbx_description
1 polymer ?
#
loop_
_entity_poly.entity_id
_entity_poly.type
_entity_poly.pdbx_seq_one_letter_code
_entity_poly.pdbx_strand_id
1 'polypeptide(L)'
;MTSAMLSSIFFLKLAKDWSEIMKEWYNVESTMRTVAITTNLKRKLKILTLSFLALASGTMKYFVTSYCNIFVVEHFIIQLHHLVNVLGECKTVLGCLKEFYLRLYGQEFLIFDYALWKAFLIQLIMLRSTFSWTYVDVFIILISTAFVSRLKQLTNKVRILLKAKTKNPRVWKIIREEHYRLLKLCALLDDKLAYIILLSFATNLYFILVQWFGCMEHINSTVKKIYYILSFGLLGL
;
A
#
# COMPACT_ATOMS: atom_id res chain seq x y z
N MET A 1 1.66 4.64 15.61
CA MET A 1 2.85 5.39 15.12
C MET A 1 4.05 4.51 14.72
N THR A 2 4.31 3.39 15.39
CA THR A 2 5.54 2.57 15.25
C THR A 2 5.75 1.97 13.86
N SER A 3 4.70 1.45 13.21
CA SER A 3 4.83 0.85 11.87
C SER A 3 5.19 1.87 10.79
N ALA A 4 4.67 3.10 10.84
CA ALA A 4 5.02 4.15 9.89
C ALA A 4 6.49 4.61 10.02
N MET A 5 7.02 4.65 11.26
CA MET A 5 8.43 4.93 11.50
C MET A 5 9.33 3.80 10.97
N LEU A 6 8.95 2.54 11.19
CA LEU A 6 9.66 1.38 10.64
C LEU A 6 9.63 1.36 9.11
N SER A 7 8.48 1.65 8.49
CA SER A 7 8.35 1.78 7.04
C SER A 7 9.29 2.86 6.51
N SER A 8 9.37 4.01 7.17
CA SER A 8 10.26 5.10 6.78
C SER A 8 11.74 4.69 6.85
N ILE A 9 12.14 3.97 7.89
CA ILE A 9 13.51 3.45 8.04
C ILE A 9 13.84 2.46 6.92
N PHE A 10 12.94 1.53 6.63
CA PHE A 10 13.16 0.55 5.55
C PHE A 10 13.19 1.22 4.18
N PHE A 11 12.36 2.23 3.92
CA PHE A 11 12.41 3.01 2.68
C PHE A 11 13.71 3.82 2.56
N LEU A 12 14.23 4.38 3.64
CA LEU A 12 15.53 5.06 3.63
C LEU A 12 16.68 4.09 3.35
N LYS A 13 16.62 2.87 3.91
CA LYS A 13 17.58 1.81 3.59
C LYS A 13 17.48 1.40 2.13
N LEU A 14 16.27 1.20 1.62
CA LEU A 14 16.03 0.90 0.21
C LEU A 14 16.53 2.02 -0.72
N ALA A 15 16.34 3.28 -0.34
CA ALA A 15 16.80 4.42 -1.14
C ALA A 15 18.32 4.45 -1.30
N LYS A 16 19.07 4.00 -0.28
CA LYS A 16 20.53 3.86 -0.37
C LYS A 16 20.92 2.76 -1.36
N ASP A 17 20.24 1.62 -1.32
CA ASP A 17 20.50 0.47 -2.19
C ASP A 17 19.84 0.59 -3.57
N TRP A 18 19.04 1.64 -3.80
CA TRP A 18 18.22 1.80 -5.00
C TRP A 18 19.06 1.85 -6.29
N SER A 19 20.25 2.44 -6.21
CA SER A 19 21.17 2.53 -7.35
C SER A 19 21.61 1.15 -7.84
N GLU A 20 21.84 0.20 -6.92
CA GLU A 20 22.21 -1.18 -7.22
C GLU A 20 21.05 -1.91 -7.91
N ILE A 21 19.84 -1.80 -7.34
CA ILE A 21 18.62 -2.39 -7.90
C ILE A 21 18.39 -1.89 -9.32
N MET A 22 18.46 -0.57 -9.53
CA MET A 22 18.21 0.03 -10.84
C MET A 22 19.28 -0.32 -11.87
N LYS A 23 20.53 -0.52 -11.45
CA LYS A 23 21.60 -0.96 -12.34
C LYS A 23 21.33 -2.37 -12.87
N GLU A 24 21.01 -3.32 -12.00
CA GLU A 24 20.67 -4.68 -12.43
C GLU A 24 19.37 -4.72 -13.24
N TRP A 25 18.38 -3.90 -12.86
CA TRP A 25 17.14 -3.75 -13.61
C TRP A 25 17.39 -3.23 -15.03
N TYR A 26 18.25 -2.22 -15.18
CA TYR A 26 18.66 -1.68 -16.48
C TYR A 26 19.40 -2.72 -17.32
N ASN A 27 20.26 -3.54 -16.71
CA ASN A 27 20.96 -4.63 -17.40
C ASN A 27 19.98 -5.66 -17.98
N VAL A 28 18.94 -6.03 -17.22
CA VAL A 28 17.85 -6.90 -17.71
C VAL A 28 17.08 -6.22 -18.83
N GLU A 29 16.70 -4.96 -18.66
CA GLU A 29 15.91 -4.23 -19.64
C GLU A 29 16.64 -4.00 -20.97
N SER A 30 17.92 -3.63 -20.92
CA SER A 30 18.74 -3.40 -22.12
C SER A 30 18.91 -4.68 -22.94
N THR A 31 19.03 -5.83 -22.29
CA THR A 31 19.13 -7.14 -22.93
C THR A 31 17.80 -7.56 -23.57
N MET A 32 16.68 -7.27 -22.92
CA MET A 32 15.34 -7.69 -23.36
C MET A 32 14.66 -6.70 -24.32
N ARG A 33 15.33 -5.62 -24.75
CA ARG A 33 14.79 -4.51 -25.57
C ARG A 33 14.09 -4.91 -26.87
N THR A 34 14.36 -6.10 -27.41
CA THR A 34 13.88 -6.53 -28.73
C THR A 34 12.39 -6.87 -28.81
N VAL A 35 11.69 -6.99 -27.68
CA VAL A 35 10.24 -7.29 -27.67
C VAL A 35 9.48 -6.13 -27.06
N ALA A 36 8.58 -5.54 -27.84
CA ALA A 36 7.77 -4.41 -27.44
C ALA A 36 7.14 -4.64 -26.06
N ILE A 37 7.44 -3.74 -25.12
CA ILE A 37 6.71 -3.65 -23.85
C ILE A 37 5.25 -3.47 -24.25
N THR A 38 4.40 -4.44 -23.88
CA THR A 38 2.98 -4.38 -24.18
C THR A 38 2.43 -3.05 -23.68
N THR A 39 1.81 -2.27 -24.57
CA THR A 39 1.25 -0.93 -24.30
C THR A 39 0.34 -0.90 -23.07
N ASN A 40 -0.31 -2.03 -22.78
CA ASN A 40 -1.12 -2.25 -21.59
C ASN A 40 -0.35 -2.14 -20.26
N LEU A 41 0.93 -2.53 -20.20
CA LEU A 41 1.72 -2.42 -18.97
C LEU A 41 2.02 -0.95 -18.64
N LYS A 42 2.46 -0.17 -19.64
CA LYS A 42 2.71 1.26 -19.48
C LYS A 42 1.45 1.98 -19.02
N ARG A 43 0.29 1.63 -19.60
CA ARG A 43 -1.01 2.17 -19.19
C ARG A 43 -1.40 1.74 -17.77
N LYS A 44 -1.22 0.47 -17.41
CA LYS A 44 -1.56 -0.05 -16.07
C LYS A 44 -0.69 0.57 -14.99
N LEU A 45 0.62 0.67 -15.21
CA LEU A 45 1.55 1.35 -14.31
C LEU A 45 1.25 2.84 -14.24
N LYS A 46 1.00 3.52 -15.38
CA LYS A 46 0.65 4.94 -15.40
C LYS A 46 -0.66 5.22 -14.66
N ILE A 47 -1.68 4.37 -14.80
CA ILE A 47 -2.94 4.46 -14.04
C ILE A 47 -2.66 4.26 -12.55
N LEU A 48 -1.88 3.25 -12.16
CA LEU A 48 -1.53 2.98 -10.76
C LEU A 48 -0.72 4.13 -10.12
N THR A 49 0.25 4.67 -10.85
CA THR A 49 1.06 5.80 -10.38
C THR A 49 0.26 7.11 -10.38
N LEU A 50 -0.63 7.34 -11.35
CA LEU A 50 -1.53 8.50 -11.36
C LEU A 50 -2.60 8.41 -10.28
N SER A 51 -3.18 7.23 -10.04
CA SER A 51 -4.15 7.03 -8.96
C SER A 51 -3.49 7.26 -7.60
N PHE A 52 -2.26 6.80 -7.43
CA PHE A 52 -1.49 7.01 -6.22
C PHE A 52 -1.05 8.47 -6.03
N LEU A 53 -0.58 9.13 -7.08
CA LEU A 53 -0.21 10.55 -7.04
C LEU A 53 -1.44 11.42 -6.77
N ALA A 54 -2.60 11.10 -7.36
CA ALA A 54 -3.87 11.77 -7.09
C ALA A 54 -4.41 11.54 -5.67
N LEU A 55 -4.03 10.44 -5.02
CA LEU A 55 -4.30 10.17 -3.60
C LEU A 55 -3.34 10.93 -2.67
N ALA A 56 -2.08 11.07 -3.05
CA ALA A 56 -1.02 11.67 -2.23
C ALA A 56 -0.98 13.22 -2.32
N SER A 57 -1.22 13.79 -3.50
CA SER A 57 -1.50 15.21 -3.67
C SER A 57 -3.01 15.39 -3.68
N GLY A 58 -3.60 15.98 -2.63
CA GLY A 58 -5.05 16.22 -2.53
C GLY A 58 -5.63 17.23 -3.55
N THR A 59 -5.21 17.16 -4.81
CA THR A 59 -5.54 18.09 -5.89
C THR A 59 -5.85 17.35 -7.18
N MET A 60 -7.03 16.72 -7.26
CA MET A 60 -7.79 16.53 -8.50
C MET A 60 -9.24 16.18 -8.16
N LYS A 61 -10.09 17.21 -8.18
CA LYS A 61 -11.48 17.24 -7.66
C LYS A 61 -12.50 16.34 -8.37
N TYR A 62 -12.13 15.61 -9.43
CA TYR A 62 -13.13 15.02 -10.35
C TYR A 62 -12.98 13.53 -10.71
N PHE A 63 -11.83 12.87 -10.42
CA PHE A 63 -11.65 11.45 -10.77
C PHE A 63 -11.73 10.50 -9.55
N VAL A 64 -11.72 11.06 -8.34
CA VAL A 64 -11.56 10.33 -7.05
C VAL A 64 -12.91 10.11 -6.34
N THR A 65 -14.02 10.53 -6.94
CA THR A 65 -15.33 10.66 -6.28
C THR A 65 -16.06 9.32 -6.04
N SER A 66 -15.69 8.23 -6.72
CA SER A 66 -16.46 6.97 -6.63
C SER A 66 -15.91 5.96 -5.61
N TYR A 67 -14.58 5.89 -5.40
CA TYR A 67 -13.96 4.82 -4.57
C TYR A 67 -13.20 5.32 -3.34
N CYS A 68 -12.53 6.48 -3.39
CA CYS A 68 -11.80 7.01 -2.21
C CYS A 68 -12.65 7.91 -1.32
N ASN A 69 -13.83 8.34 -1.78
CA ASN A 69 -14.81 8.96 -0.90
C ASN A 69 -15.19 8.01 0.23
N ILE A 70 -15.24 6.69 0.02
CA ILE A 70 -15.69 5.76 1.06
C ILE A 70 -14.74 5.77 2.26
N PHE A 71 -13.44 5.55 2.11
CA PHE A 71 -12.53 5.43 3.27
C PHE A 71 -12.34 6.74 4.05
N VAL A 72 -12.29 7.89 3.37
CA VAL A 72 -12.20 9.20 4.02
C VAL A 72 -13.53 9.56 4.67
N VAL A 73 -14.65 9.39 3.96
CA VAL A 73 -15.99 9.65 4.53
C VAL A 73 -16.28 8.69 5.67
N GLU A 74 -15.84 7.44 5.62
CA GLU A 74 -15.98 6.43 6.66
C GLU A 74 -15.15 6.79 7.90
N HIS A 75 -13.88 7.15 7.72
CA HIS A 75 -13.05 7.64 8.82
C HIS A 75 -13.65 8.91 9.47
N PHE A 76 -14.12 9.87 8.66
CA PHE A 76 -14.81 11.06 9.15
C PHE A 76 -16.16 10.75 9.80
N ILE A 77 -16.96 9.82 9.26
CA ILE A 77 -18.26 9.40 9.83
C ILE A 77 -18.06 8.74 11.18
N ILE A 78 -17.03 7.91 11.35
CA ILE A 78 -16.70 7.29 12.63
C ILE A 78 -16.23 8.36 13.61
N GLN A 79 -15.34 9.26 13.19
CA GLN A 79 -14.91 10.38 14.03
C GLN A 79 -16.11 11.26 14.43
N LEU A 80 -17.05 11.53 13.51
CA LEU A 80 -18.26 12.28 13.78
C LEU A 80 -19.24 11.51 14.68
N HIS A 81 -19.42 10.20 14.50
CA HIS A 81 -20.25 9.37 15.38
C HIS A 81 -19.66 9.33 16.80
N HIS A 82 -18.33 9.21 16.93
CA HIS A 82 -17.66 9.31 18.22
C HIS A 82 -17.80 10.70 18.84
N LEU A 83 -17.71 11.77 18.03
CA LEU A 83 -17.91 13.14 18.48
C LEU A 83 -19.35 13.37 18.96
N VAL A 84 -20.35 12.93 18.20
CA VAL A 84 -21.78 13.04 18.54
C VAL A 84 -22.12 12.26 19.81
N ASN A 85 -21.59 11.04 19.96
CA ASN A 85 -21.79 10.26 21.18
C ASN A 85 -21.17 10.93 22.42
N VAL A 86 -20.00 11.55 22.28
CA VAL A 86 -19.34 12.25 23.39
C VAL A 86 -20.00 13.61 23.69
N LEU A 87 -20.52 14.31 22.67
CA LEU A 87 -21.28 15.54 22.84
C LEU A 87 -22.61 15.32 23.58
N GLY A 88 -23.21 14.13 23.48
CA GLY A 88 -24.44 13.78 24.21
C GLY A 88 -24.26 13.62 25.72
N GLU A 89 -23.03 13.40 26.20
CA GLU A 89 -22.73 13.06 27.61
C GLU A 89 -22.07 14.22 28.39
N CYS A 90 -21.57 15.26 27.71
CA CYS A 90 -20.69 16.26 28.32
C CYS A 90 -21.26 17.70 28.28
N LYS A 91 -21.03 18.44 29.39
CA LYS A 91 -21.56 19.81 29.60
C LYS A 91 -20.70 20.93 29.00
N THR A 92 -19.46 20.66 28.55
CA THR A 92 -18.51 21.69 28.11
C THR A 92 -17.69 21.24 26.90
N VAL A 93 -17.61 22.07 25.86
CA VAL A 93 -16.95 21.76 24.56
C VAL A 93 -15.51 21.26 24.72
N LEU A 94 -14.74 21.87 25.64
CA LEU A 94 -13.34 21.49 25.88
C LEU A 94 -13.20 20.11 26.54
N GLY A 95 -14.14 19.74 27.42
CA GLY A 95 -14.22 18.41 28.03
C GLY A 95 -14.58 17.35 27.00
N CYS A 96 -15.52 17.65 26.09
CA CYS A 96 -15.89 16.76 24.99
C CYS A 96 -14.69 16.46 24.07
N LEU A 97 -13.92 17.50 23.70
CA LEU A 97 -12.73 17.32 22.85
C LEU A 97 -11.66 16.47 23.54
N LYS A 98 -11.46 16.64 24.85
CA LYS A 98 -10.53 15.82 25.62
C LYS A 98 -10.93 14.35 25.63
N GLU A 99 -12.18 14.04 25.95
CA GLU A 99 -12.68 12.66 25.95
C GLU A 99 -12.67 12.04 24.54
N PHE A 100 -12.97 12.84 23.52
CA PHE A 100 -12.87 12.41 22.13
C PHE A 100 -11.44 11.98 21.77
N TYR A 101 -10.45 12.82 22.03
CA TYR A 101 -9.05 12.51 21.71
C TYR A 101 -8.47 11.38 22.56
N LEU A 102 -8.83 11.30 23.85
CA LEU A 102 -8.41 10.20 24.73
C LEU A 102 -9.04 8.87 24.32
N ARG A 103 -10.28 8.86 23.84
CA ARG A 103 -10.93 7.63 23.35
C ARG A 103 -10.38 7.18 22.00
N LEU A 104 -9.97 8.10 21.12
CA LEU A 104 -9.39 7.77 19.81
C LEU A 104 -7.90 7.41 19.85
N TYR A 105 -7.10 8.14 20.64
CA TYR A 105 -5.64 8.00 20.66
C TYR A 105 -5.10 7.73 22.07
N GLY A 106 -5.90 7.16 22.96
CA GLY A 106 -5.55 6.96 24.37
C GLY A 106 -4.23 6.23 24.60
N GLN A 107 -3.89 5.29 23.71
CA GLN A 107 -2.59 4.59 23.74
C GLN A 107 -1.40 5.52 23.52
N GLU A 108 -1.54 6.58 22.73
CA GLU A 108 -0.48 7.54 22.46
C GLU A 108 -0.38 8.58 23.61
N PHE A 109 -1.50 8.90 24.26
CA PHE A 109 -1.52 9.76 25.46
C PHE A 109 -1.06 9.08 26.74
N LEU A 110 -0.85 7.76 26.72
CA LEU A 110 -0.14 7.05 27.81
C LEU A 110 1.35 7.44 27.86
N ILE A 111 1.90 7.92 26.74
CA ILE A 111 3.30 8.33 26.61
C ILE A 111 3.44 9.86 26.70
N PHE A 112 2.44 10.61 26.21
CA PHE A 112 2.45 12.08 26.18
C PHE A 112 1.33 12.68 27.03
N ASP A 113 1.67 13.63 27.91
CA ASP A 113 0.65 14.39 28.64
C ASP A 113 -0.32 15.09 27.68
N TYR A 114 -1.62 14.95 27.97
CA TYR A 114 -2.68 15.54 27.16
C TYR A 114 -2.56 17.07 27.11
N ALA A 115 -2.43 17.58 25.89
CA ALA A 115 -2.65 18.99 25.57
C ALA A 115 -3.38 19.06 24.23
N LEU A 116 -4.31 20.01 24.08
CA LEU A 116 -5.15 20.11 22.88
C LEU A 116 -4.33 20.23 21.58
N TRP A 117 -3.24 21.02 21.60
CA TRP A 117 -2.36 21.17 20.45
C TRP A 117 -1.59 19.87 20.13
N LYS A 118 -1.17 19.11 21.16
CA LYS A 118 -0.55 17.79 20.97
C LYS A 118 -1.54 16.80 20.36
N ALA A 119 -2.81 16.85 20.78
CA ALA A 119 -3.86 16.01 20.22
C ALA A 119 -4.09 16.26 18.73
N PHE A 120 -4.11 17.53 18.34
CA PHE A 120 -4.18 17.92 16.94
C PHE A 120 -2.96 17.45 16.14
N LEU A 121 -1.75 17.57 16.70
CA LEU A 121 -0.53 17.06 16.07
C LEU A 121 -0.55 15.53 15.91
N ILE A 122 -0.96 14.78 16.93
CA ILE A 122 -1.10 13.32 16.87
C ILE A 122 -2.08 12.95 15.76
N GLN A 123 -3.22 13.64 15.67
CA GLN A 123 -4.20 13.42 14.59
C GLN A 123 -3.59 13.63 13.19
N LEU A 124 -2.78 14.68 13.00
CA LEU A 124 -2.08 14.92 11.73
C LEU A 124 -1.05 13.84 11.42
N ILE A 125 -0.28 13.40 12.42
CA ILE A 125 0.72 12.33 12.27
C ILE A 125 0.05 10.99 11.93
N MET A 126 -1.08 10.68 12.57
CA MET A 126 -1.85 9.47 12.29
C MET A 126 -2.43 9.51 10.88
N LEU A 127 -3.01 10.63 10.47
CA LEU A 127 -3.51 10.81 9.10
C LEU A 127 -2.39 10.59 8.07
N ARG A 128 -1.21 11.19 8.29
CA ARG A 128 -0.03 10.99 7.44
C ARG A 128 0.45 9.55 7.42
N SER A 129 0.42 8.87 8.57
CA SER A 129 0.82 7.47 8.71
C SER A 129 -0.07 6.55 7.87
N THR A 130 -1.38 6.80 7.85
CA THR A 130 -2.32 6.04 7.01
C THR A 130 -1.98 6.15 5.52
N PHE A 131 -1.63 7.35 5.04
CA PHE A 131 -1.16 7.52 3.66
C PHE A 131 0.17 6.82 3.38
N SER A 132 1.06 6.77 4.37
CA SER A 132 2.35 6.09 4.24
C SER A 132 2.19 4.59 4.03
N TRP A 133 1.20 3.94 4.66
CA TRP A 133 0.97 2.51 4.45
C TRP A 133 0.50 2.21 3.04
N THR A 134 -0.47 2.97 2.53
CA THR A 134 -0.95 2.84 1.15
C THR A 134 0.17 3.09 0.13
N TYR A 135 1.11 3.99 0.43
CA TYR A 135 2.30 4.19 -0.41
C TYR A 135 3.15 2.92 -0.52
N VAL A 136 3.41 2.25 0.61
CA VAL A 136 4.21 1.03 0.65
C VAL A 136 3.57 -0.07 -0.21
N ASP A 137 2.27 -0.30 -0.05
CA ASP A 137 1.54 -1.32 -0.81
C ASP A 137 1.58 -1.04 -2.31
N VAL A 138 1.31 0.20 -2.73
CA VAL A 138 1.36 0.58 -4.15
C VAL A 138 2.76 0.43 -4.71
N PHE A 139 3.79 0.82 -3.96
CA PHE A 139 5.18 0.65 -4.36
C PHE A 139 5.50 -0.82 -4.63
N ILE A 140 5.13 -1.72 -3.72
CA ILE A 140 5.32 -3.17 -3.87
C ILE A 140 4.59 -3.68 -5.12
N ILE A 141 3.33 -3.25 -5.32
CA ILE A 141 2.52 -3.64 -6.49
C ILE A 141 3.18 -3.19 -7.80
N LEU A 142 3.72 -1.96 -7.85
CA LEU A 142 4.38 -1.42 -9.04
C LEU A 142 5.62 -2.24 -9.42
N ILE A 143 6.52 -2.48 -8.45
CA ILE A 143 7.74 -3.27 -8.67
C ILE A 143 7.39 -4.70 -9.08
N SER A 144 6.47 -5.34 -8.35
CA SER A 144 6.03 -6.71 -8.63
C SER A 144 5.40 -6.82 -10.02
N THR A 145 4.54 -5.86 -10.40
CA THR A 145 3.90 -5.85 -11.72
C THR A 145 4.91 -5.64 -12.85
N ALA A 146 5.88 -4.74 -12.64
CA ALA A 146 6.94 -4.49 -13.61
C ALA A 146 7.81 -5.75 -13.81
N PHE A 147 8.19 -6.42 -12.73
CA PHE A 147 8.96 -7.66 -12.77
C PHE A 147 8.18 -8.80 -13.45
N VAL A 148 6.92 -9.03 -13.03
CA VAL A 148 6.03 -10.04 -13.63
C VAL A 148 5.84 -9.79 -15.12
N SER A 149 5.80 -8.54 -15.56
CA SER A 149 5.73 -8.26 -16.99
C SER A 149 6.95 -8.73 -17.76
N ARG A 150 8.16 -8.67 -17.17
CA ARG A 150 9.38 -9.17 -17.81
C ARG A 150 9.40 -10.69 -17.86
N LEU A 151 8.96 -11.35 -16.79
CA LEU A 151 8.75 -12.80 -16.80
C LEU A 151 7.75 -13.20 -17.90
N LYS A 152 6.60 -12.52 -18.01
CA LYS A 152 5.62 -12.77 -19.08
C LYS A 152 6.19 -12.57 -20.48
N GLN A 153 7.06 -11.57 -20.68
CA GLN A 153 7.75 -11.37 -21.96
C GLN A 153 8.62 -12.58 -22.31
N LEU A 154 9.43 -13.08 -21.36
CA LEU A 154 10.24 -14.28 -21.57
C LEU A 154 9.36 -15.51 -21.87
N THR A 155 8.31 -15.74 -21.07
CA THR A 155 7.39 -16.87 -21.28
C THR A 155 6.72 -16.81 -22.66
N ASN A 156 6.36 -15.61 -23.13
CA ASN A 156 5.80 -15.43 -24.47
C ASN A 156 6.83 -15.72 -25.57
N LYS A 157 8.09 -15.27 -25.42
CA LYS A 157 9.18 -15.63 -26.35
C LYS A 157 9.33 -17.15 -26.47
N VAL A 158 9.38 -17.85 -25.32
CA VAL A 158 9.46 -19.31 -25.27
C VAL A 158 8.27 -19.95 -25.99
N ARG A 159 7.05 -19.48 -25.73
CA ARG A 159 5.84 -20.00 -26.38
C ARG A 159 5.88 -19.83 -27.90
N ILE A 160 6.37 -18.70 -28.41
CA ILE A 160 6.49 -18.44 -29.86
C ILE A 160 7.51 -19.41 -30.48
N LEU A 161 8.67 -19.61 -29.85
CA LEU A 161 9.72 -20.51 -30.35
C LEU A 161 9.29 -21.98 -30.35
N LEU A 162 8.53 -22.39 -29.34
CA LEU A 162 7.92 -23.72 -29.28
C LEU A 162 6.95 -23.93 -30.44
N LYS A 163 6.08 -22.96 -30.71
CA LYS A 163 5.15 -23.01 -31.87
C LYS A 163 5.89 -23.06 -33.20
N ALA A 164 6.98 -22.30 -33.34
CA ALA A 164 7.84 -22.31 -34.51
C ALA A 164 8.75 -23.56 -34.61
N LYS A 165 8.67 -24.50 -33.66
CA LYS A 165 9.50 -25.71 -33.58
C LYS A 165 11.00 -25.42 -33.76
N THR A 166 11.47 -24.30 -33.19
CA THR A 166 12.85 -23.84 -33.37
C THR A 166 13.83 -24.80 -32.69
N LYS A 167 14.69 -25.45 -33.48
CA LYS A 167 15.73 -26.37 -32.97
C LYS A 167 17.10 -25.71 -32.79
N ASN A 168 17.23 -24.42 -33.09
CA ASN A 168 18.52 -23.72 -33.05
C ASN A 168 19.04 -23.61 -31.59
N PRO A 169 20.14 -24.28 -31.23
CA PRO A 169 20.66 -24.28 -29.86
C PRO A 169 21.15 -22.89 -29.41
N ARG A 170 21.55 -22.01 -30.34
CA ARG A 170 21.98 -20.65 -30.02
C ARG A 170 20.82 -19.82 -29.45
N VAL A 171 19.62 -19.98 -29.99
CA VAL A 171 18.42 -19.27 -29.52
C VAL A 171 18.03 -19.73 -28.11
N TRP A 172 18.09 -21.04 -27.85
CA TRP A 172 17.82 -21.60 -26.53
C TRP A 172 18.88 -21.18 -25.49
N LYS A 173 20.14 -21.03 -25.89
CA LYS A 173 21.18 -20.47 -25.03
C LYS A 173 20.84 -19.04 -24.60
N ILE A 174 20.46 -18.18 -25.54
CA ILE A 174 20.08 -16.78 -25.25
C ILE A 174 18.90 -16.72 -24.26
N ILE A 175 17.87 -17.54 -24.45
CA ILE A 175 16.71 -17.58 -23.54
C ILE A 175 17.11 -18.02 -22.12
N ARG A 176 18.00 -19.00 -21.99
CA ARG A 176 18.49 -19.42 -20.67
C ARG A 176 19.28 -18.31 -19.98
N GLU A 177 20.09 -17.57 -20.73
CA GLU A 177 20.81 -16.40 -20.21
C GLU A 177 19.85 -15.28 -19.77
N GLU A 178 18.81 -14.98 -20.55
CA GLU A 178 17.76 -14.03 -20.15
C GLU A 178 17.02 -14.49 -18.88
N HIS A 179 16.67 -15.77 -18.80
CA HIS A 179 16.04 -16.37 -17.61
C HIS A 179 16.92 -16.25 -16.36
N TYR A 180 18.21 -16.58 -16.49
CA TYR A 180 19.16 -16.48 -15.39
C TYR A 180 19.30 -15.04 -14.88
N ARG A 181 19.35 -14.05 -15.78
CA ARG A 181 19.38 -12.63 -15.40
C ARG A 181 18.11 -12.21 -14.66
N LEU A 182 16.94 -12.70 -15.08
CA LEU A 182 15.67 -12.44 -14.39
C LEU A 182 15.63 -13.09 -13.00
N LEU A 183 16.15 -14.31 -12.84
CA LEU A 183 16.27 -14.95 -11.53
C LEU A 183 17.23 -14.18 -10.61
N LYS A 184 18.36 -13.72 -11.13
CA LYS A 184 19.30 -12.89 -10.38
C LYS A 184 18.64 -11.59 -9.89
N LEU A 185 17.89 -10.92 -10.76
CA LEU A 185 17.13 -9.73 -10.39
C LEU A 185 16.04 -10.07 -9.35
N CYS A 186 15.36 -11.21 -9.49
CA CYS A 186 14.38 -11.66 -8.50
C CYS A 186 14.99 -11.82 -7.11
N ALA A 187 16.14 -12.48 -7.02
CA ALA A 187 16.85 -12.70 -5.76
C ALA A 187 17.31 -11.37 -5.13
N LEU A 188 17.79 -10.42 -5.94
CA LEU A 188 18.14 -9.08 -5.45
C LEU A 188 16.92 -8.32 -4.93
N LEU A 189 15.79 -8.36 -5.67
CA LEU A 189 14.57 -7.70 -5.22
C LEU A 189 14.05 -8.32 -3.92
N ASP A 190 14.08 -9.65 -3.80
CA ASP A 190 13.67 -10.36 -2.60
C ASP A 190 14.53 -9.94 -1.39
N ASP A 191 15.87 -9.97 -1.53
CA ASP A 191 16.80 -9.56 -0.46
C ASP A 191 16.56 -8.11 0.02
N LYS A 192 16.34 -7.19 -0.91
CA LYS A 192 16.20 -5.76 -0.60
C LYS A 192 14.78 -5.35 -0.17
N LEU A 193 13.75 -6.08 -0.61
CA LEU A 193 12.34 -5.72 -0.37
C LEU A 193 11.64 -6.64 0.64
N ALA A 194 12.21 -7.80 1.01
CA ALA A 194 11.56 -8.78 1.88
C ALA A 194 11.01 -8.15 3.17
N TYR A 195 11.80 -7.33 3.87
CA TYR A 195 11.35 -6.67 5.10
C TYR A 195 10.22 -5.67 4.88
N ILE A 196 10.24 -4.94 3.75
CA ILE A 196 9.19 -3.98 3.40
C ILE A 196 7.89 -4.73 3.08
N ILE A 197 7.99 -5.81 2.30
CA ILE A 197 6.86 -6.67 1.95
C ILE A 197 6.25 -7.30 3.20
N LEU A 198 7.10 -7.84 4.08
CA LEU A 198 6.66 -8.46 5.33
C LEU A 198 5.96 -7.44 6.24
N LEU A 199 6.51 -6.23 6.37
CA LEU A 199 5.88 -5.17 7.16
C LEU A 199 4.53 -4.74 6.58
N SER A 200 4.44 -4.59 5.25
CA SER A 200 3.18 -4.32 4.56
C SER A 200 2.15 -5.41 4.84
N PHE A 201 2.55 -6.67 4.67
CA PHE A 201 1.69 -7.82 4.92
C PHE A 201 1.21 -7.88 6.37
N ALA A 202 2.11 -7.72 7.35
CA ALA A 202 1.77 -7.70 8.76
C ALA A 202 0.82 -6.55 9.13
N THR A 203 1.04 -5.37 8.54
CA THR A 203 0.17 -4.20 8.75
C THR A 203 -1.22 -4.46 8.18
N ASN A 204 -1.32 -4.98 6.95
CA ASN A 204 -2.60 -5.31 6.32
C ASN A 204 -3.34 -6.42 7.09
N LEU A 205 -2.62 -7.44 7.53
CA LEU A 205 -3.18 -8.52 8.35
C LEU A 205 -3.71 -7.99 9.69
N TYR A 206 -2.98 -7.11 10.36
CA TYR A 206 -3.44 -6.47 11.60
C TYR A 206 -4.78 -5.75 11.39
N PHE A 207 -4.91 -4.97 10.31
CA PHE A 207 -6.17 -4.29 9.99
C PHE A 207 -7.33 -5.24 9.76
N ILE A 208 -7.12 -6.32 8.98
CA ILE A 208 -8.13 -7.34 8.73
C ILE A 208 -8.57 -7.99 10.05
N LEU A 209 -7.62 -8.32 10.93
CA LEU A 209 -7.92 -8.94 12.22
C LEU A 209 -8.71 -8.00 13.14
N VAL A 210 -8.39 -6.72 13.18
CA VAL A 210 -9.14 -5.72 13.96
C VAL A 210 -10.57 -5.58 13.42
N GLN A 211 -10.75 -5.52 12.10
CA GLN A 211 -12.07 -5.46 11.48
C GLN A 211 -12.89 -6.73 11.74
N TRP A 212 -12.26 -7.90 11.62
CA TRP A 212 -12.89 -9.18 11.91
C TRP A 212 -13.32 -9.27 13.37
N PHE A 213 -12.46 -8.88 14.31
CA PHE A 213 -12.80 -8.83 15.73
C PHE A 213 -13.96 -7.86 16.00
N GLY A 214 -13.96 -6.70 15.36
CA GLY A 214 -15.06 -5.73 15.44
C GLY A 214 -16.40 -6.25 14.89
N CYS A 215 -16.37 -7.12 13.87
CA CYS A 215 -17.57 -7.82 13.38
C CYS A 215 -18.14 -8.84 14.40
N MET A 216 -17.27 -9.45 15.21
CA MET A 216 -17.65 -10.46 16.20
C MET A 216 -18.17 -9.83 17.50
N GLU A 217 -17.79 -8.60 17.80
CA GLU A 217 -18.27 -7.89 18.98
C GLU A 217 -19.75 -7.49 18.80
N HIS A 218 -20.60 -7.82 19.78
CA HIS A 218 -22.01 -7.44 19.80
C HIS A 218 -22.14 -5.93 20.05
N ILE A 219 -21.89 -5.13 19.02
CA ILE A 219 -21.93 -3.67 19.11
C ILE A 219 -23.39 -3.20 19.00
N ASN A 220 -23.90 -2.58 20.05
CA ASN A 220 -25.26 -2.02 20.13
C ASN A 220 -25.54 -0.87 19.12
N SER A 221 -24.52 -0.35 18.43
CA SER A 221 -24.68 0.66 17.38
C SER A 221 -24.69 0.02 16.00
N THR A 222 -25.85 0.06 15.34
CA THR A 222 -26.06 -0.37 13.95
C THR A 222 -25.05 0.25 12.98
N VAL A 223 -24.61 1.49 13.24
CA VAL A 223 -23.62 2.22 12.42
C VAL A 223 -22.25 1.55 12.46
N LYS A 224 -21.79 1.15 13.65
CA LYS A 224 -20.50 0.46 13.83
C LYS A 224 -20.52 -0.94 13.21
N LYS A 225 -21.67 -1.64 13.26
CA LYS A 225 -21.82 -2.96 12.66
C LYS A 225 -21.81 -2.89 11.12
N ILE A 226 -22.51 -1.92 10.54
CA ILE A 226 -22.48 -1.66 9.09
C ILE A 226 -21.07 -1.27 8.64
N TYR A 227 -20.36 -0.45 9.44
CA TYR A 227 -18.96 -0.09 9.21
C TYR A 227 -18.07 -1.32 9.08
N TYR A 228 -18.00 -2.19 10.10
CA TYR A 228 -17.09 -3.33 10.05
C TYR A 228 -17.40 -4.29 8.90
N ILE A 229 -18.67 -4.48 8.56
CA ILE A 229 -19.08 -5.33 7.43
C ILE A 229 -18.68 -4.73 6.08
N LEU A 230 -18.93 -3.44 5.85
CA LEU A 230 -18.55 -2.75 4.60
C LEU A 230 -17.03 -2.67 4.45
N SER A 231 -16.33 -2.31 5.53
CA SER A 231 -14.87 -2.19 5.54
C SER A 231 -14.20 -3.54 5.29
N PHE A 232 -14.71 -4.62 5.90
CA PHE A 232 -14.23 -5.99 5.65
C PHE A 232 -14.52 -6.45 4.21
N GLY A 233 -15.72 -6.18 3.70
CA GLY A 233 -16.09 -6.51 2.33
C GLY A 233 -15.25 -5.77 1.27
N LEU A 234 -14.83 -4.53 1.56
CA LEU A 234 -13.99 -3.74 0.67
C LEU A 234 -12.52 -4.18 0.72
N LEU A 235 -12.02 -4.64 1.87
CA LEU A 235 -10.63 -5.12 2.02
C LEU A 235 -10.41 -6.52 1.42
N GLY A 236 -11.45 -7.35 1.35
CA GLY A 236 -11.40 -8.69 0.79
C GLY A 236 -11.53 -8.78 -0.74
N LEU A 237 -11.70 -7.65 -1.43
CA LEU A 237 -12.01 -7.56 -2.87
C LEU A 237 -10.82 -6.96 -3.65
#